data_AF-A0A6M5Y8G5-F1
#
_entry.id   AF-A0A6M5Y8G5-F1
#
_cell.length_a   1.000
_cell.length_b   1.000
_cell.length_c   1.000
_cell.angle_alpha   90.00
_cell.angle_beta   90.00
_cell.angle_gamma   90.00
#
_symmetry.space_group_name_H-M   'P 1'
#
loop_
_entity.id
_entity.type
_entity.pdbx_description
1 polymer ?
#
loop_
_entity_poly.entity_id
_entity_poly.type
_entity_poly.pdbx_seq_one_letter_code
_entity_poly.pdbx_strand_id
1 'polypeptide(L)' 'MIALLKFMIVVVMTGIIPVTGIIYWGATNLTGKASILSTGTLLYFSLAFCHSWLSVQPASFRDWLKK' A
#
# COMPACT_ATOMS: atom_id res chain seq x y z
N MET A 1 -14.27 -13.13 -4.11
CA MET A 1 -13.39 -12.87 -2.93
C MET A 1 -12.15 -12.04 -3.30
N ILE A 2 -11.36 -12.45 -4.30
CA ILE A 2 -10.16 -11.70 -4.76
C ILE A 2 -10.46 -10.28 -5.27
N ALA A 3 -11.57 -10.06 -5.97
CA ALA A 3 -11.97 -8.72 -6.44
C ALA A 3 -12.27 -7.75 -5.28
N LEU A 4 -12.85 -8.25 -4.19
CA LEU A 4 -13.18 -7.48 -2.99
C LEU A 4 -11.89 -7.07 -2.25
N LEU A 5 -10.91 -7.98 -2.19
CA LEU A 5 -9.59 -7.69 -1.63
C LEU A 5 -8.82 -6.64 -2.45
N LYS A 6 -8.83 -6.75 -3.79
CA LYS A 6 -8.24 -5.72 -4.66
C LYS A 6 -8.90 -4.36 -4.45
N PHE A 7 -10.23 -4.32 -4.32
CA PHE A 7 -10.96 -3.09 -4.04
C PHE A 7 -10.55 -2.50 -2.68
N MET A 8 -10.43 -3.30 -1.62
CA MET A 8 -9.94 -2.82 -0.32
C MET A 8 -8.51 -2.27 -0.39
N ILE A 9 -7.61 -2.93 -1.14
CA ILE A 9 -6.23 -2.44 -1.33
C ILE A 9 -6.22 -1.08 -2.04
N VAL A 10 -7.03 -0.92 -3.09
CA VAL A 10 -7.15 0.36 -3.80
C VAL A 10 -7.69 1.45 -2.87
N VAL A 11 -8.73 1.18 -2.09
CA VAL A 11 -9.28 2.13 -1.10
C VAL A 11 -8.21 2.57 -0.10
N VAL A 12 -7.40 1.63 0.42
CA VAL A 12 -6.31 1.95 1.34
C VAL A 12 -5.22 2.76 0.64
N MET A 13 -4.83 2.42 -0.59
CA MET A 13 -3.86 3.21 -1.37
C MET A 13 -4.34 4.64 -1.61
N THR A 14 -5.62 4.82 -1.94
CA THR A 14 -6.22 6.15 -2.12
C THR A 14 -6.27 6.93 -0.80
N GLY A 15 -6.49 6.26 0.33
CA GLY A 15 -6.52 6.86 1.67
C GLY A 15 -5.14 7.25 2.22
N ILE A 16 -4.07 6.54 1.83
CA ILE A 16 -2.69 6.84 2.28
C ILE A 16 -2.27 8.25 1.81
N ILE A 17 -2.66 8.67 0.60
CA ILE A 17 -2.27 9.97 0.03
C ILE A 17 -2.75 11.16 0.88
N PRO A 18 -4.07 11.35 1.16
CA PRO A 18 -4.55 12.45 1.98
C PRO A 18 -4.05 12.34 3.43
N VAL A 19 -3.96 11.13 4.01
CA VAL A 19 -3.43 10.95 5.37
C VAL A 19 -1.98 11.40 5.45
N THR A 20 -1.14 10.98 4.50
CA THR A 20 0.27 11.41 4.43
C THR A 20 0.38 12.92 4.24
N GLY A 21 -0.48 13.51 3.39
CA GLY A 21 -0.53 14.96 3.16
C GLY A 21 -0.88 15.77 4.42
N ILE A 22 -1.88 15.32 5.19
CA ILE A 22 -2.27 15.96 6.46
C ILE A 22 -1.13 15.91 7.48
N ILE A 23 -0.51 14.74 7.63
CA ILE A 23 0.61 14.55 8.59
C ILE A 23 1.83 15.38 8.15
N TYR A 24 2.11 15.42 6.83
CA TYR A 24 3.20 16.22 6.27
C TYR A 24 3.01 17.73 6.48
N TRP A 25 1.77 18.23 6.38
CA TRP A 25 1.45 19.63 6.64
C TRP A 25 1.68 20.01 8.11
N GLY A 26 1.36 19.09 9.03
CA GLY A 26 1.59 19.29 10.47
C GLY A 26 3.06 19.21 10.91
N ALA A 27 3.94 18.63 10.09
CA ALA A 27 5.36 18.53 10.42
C ALA A 27 6.07 19.88 10.22
N THR A 28 6.68 20.39 11.28
CA THR A 28 7.44 21.65 11.26
C THR A 28 8.90 21.46 10.88
N ASN A 29 9.45 20.26 11.08
CA ASN A 29 10.85 19.93 10.83
C ASN A 29 11.04 19.26 9.46
N LEU A 30 12.09 19.67 8.73
CA LEU A 30 12.49 19.09 7.44
C LEU A 30 12.75 17.58 7.53
N THR A 31 13.41 17.12 8.60
CA THR A 31 13.66 15.70 8.85
C THR A 31 12.37 14.91 9.07
N GLY A 32 11.39 15.51 9.78
CA GLY A 32 10.07 14.92 9.99
C GLY A 32 9.28 14.83 8.68
N LYS A 33 9.33 15.88 7.86
CA LYS A 33 8.74 15.88 6.51
C LYS A 33 9.35 14.77 5.63
N ALA A 34 10.68 14.64 5.64
CA ALA A 34 11.37 13.61 4.88
C ALA A 34 11.01 12.19 5.33
N SER A 35 10.88 11.95 6.65
CA SER A 35 10.49 10.62 7.17
C SER A 35 9.03 10.27 6.89
N ILE A 36 8.12 11.25 6.95
CA ILE A 36 6.70 11.06 6.57
C ILE A 36 6.60 10.73 5.09
N LEU A 37 7.34 11.47 4.25
CA LEU A 37 7.35 11.25 2.82
C LEU A 37 7.85 9.83 2.51
N SER A 38 9.03 9.45 3.03
CA SER A 38 9.64 8.14 2.78
C SER A 38 8.77 6.99 3.30
N THR A 39 8.17 7.12 4.48
CA THR A 39 7.27 6.11 5.05
C THR A 39 5.99 5.98 4.21
N GLY A 40 5.42 7.10 3.78
CA GLY A 40 4.23 7.14 2.92
C GLY A 40 4.49 6.48 1.56
N THR A 41 5.62 6.77 0.91
CA THR A 41 5.99 6.10 -0.35
C THR A 41 6.27 4.61 -0.14
N LEU A 42 6.92 4.23 0.96
CA LEU A 42 7.25 2.82 1.23
C LEU A 42 5.99 1.98 1.47
N LEU A 43 5.00 2.53 2.19
CA LEU A 43 3.68 1.92 2.36
C LEU A 43 2.92 1.83 1.03
N TYR A 44 2.96 2.88 0.22
CA TYR A 44 2.33 2.87 -1.10
C TYR A 44 2.96 1.82 -2.02
N PHE A 45 4.30 1.74 -2.06
CA PHE A 45 5.02 0.75 -2.87
C PHE A 45 4.75 -0.68 -2.43
N SER A 46 4.72 -0.94 -1.12
CA SER A 46 4.42 -2.27 -0.59
C SER A 46 2.97 -2.69 -0.91
N LEU A 47 1.99 -1.78 -0.80
CA LEU A 47 0.62 -2.06 -1.26
C LEU A 47 0.52 -2.24 -2.77
N ALA A 48 1.21 -1.42 -3.57
CA ALA A 48 1.24 -1.53 -5.03
C ALA A 48 1.84 -2.87 -5.46
N PHE A 49 2.92 -3.30 -4.82
CA PHE A 49 3.53 -4.60 -5.01
C PHE A 49 2.55 -5.73 -4.65
N CYS A 50 1.87 -5.61 -3.50
CA CYS A 50 0.86 -6.57 -3.07
C CYS A 50 -0.30 -6.64 -4.07
N HIS A 51 -0.81 -5.50 -4.54
CA HIS A 51 -1.85 -5.40 -5.56
C HIS A 51 -1.43 -6.04 -6.89
N SER A 52 -0.21 -5.76 -7.34
CA SER A 52 0.36 -6.34 -8.57
C SER A 52 0.53 -7.85 -8.43
N TRP A 53 1.09 -8.32 -7.31
CA TRP A 53 1.23 -9.75 -6.99
C TRP A 53 -0.12 -10.48 -7.01
N LEU A 54 -1.14 -9.89 -6.36
CA LEU A 54 -2.52 -10.37 -6.38
C LEU A 54 -3.18 -10.27 -7.76
N SER A 55 -2.64 -9.47 -8.68
CA SER A 55 -3.11 -9.39 -10.05
C SER A 55 -2.46 -10.40 -10.99
N VAL A 56 -1.23 -10.83 -10.69
CA VAL A 56 -0.48 -11.79 -11.50
C VAL A 56 -0.73 -13.24 -11.04
N GLN A 57 -1.07 -13.49 -9.77
CA GLN A 57 -1.39 -14.83 -9.26
C GLN A 57 -2.88 -15.04 -8.97
N PRO A 58 -3.63 -15.78 -9.80
CA PRO A 58 -4.79 -16.55 -9.38
C PRO A 58 -4.36 -18.00 -9.08
N ALA A 59 -3.38 -18.20 -8.20
CA ALA A 59 -3.09 -19.54 -7.68
C ALA A 59 -2.89 -19.37 -6.18
N SER A 60 -3.81 -19.92 -5.42
CA SER A 60 -3.77 -19.80 -3.97
C SER A 60 -2.43 -20.34 -3.48
N PHE A 61 -1.88 -19.78 -2.40
CA PHE A 61 -0.73 -20.36 -1.69
C PHE A 61 -0.95 -21.86 -1.37
N ARG A 62 -2.24 -22.26 -1.28
CA ARG A 62 -2.73 -23.64 -1.16
C ARG A 62 -2.54 -24.51 -2.40
N ASP A 63 -2.52 -23.94 -3.61
CA ASP A 63 -2.19 -24.63 -4.86
C ASP A 63 -0.68 -24.78 -5.04
N TRP A 64 0.12 -23.85 -4.50
CA TRP A 64 1.58 -23.97 -4.50
C TRP A 64 2.07 -25.10 -3.58
N LEU A 65 1.37 -25.34 -2.46
CA LEU A 65 1.71 -26.41 -1.51
C LEU A 65 1.31 -27.83 -1.97
N LYS A 66 0.54 -27.95 -3.05
CA LYS A 66 0.05 -29.22 -3.60
C LYS A 66 0.80 -29.70 -4.83
N LYS A 67 1.87 -29.01 -5.23
CA LYS A 67 2.75 -29.41 -6.33
C LYS A 67 4.08 -29.93 -5.79
#